data_AF-J1HDX9-F1
#
_entry.id   AF-J1HDX9-F1
#
_cell.length_a   1.000
_cell.length_b   1.000
_cell.length_c   1.000
_cell.angle_alpha   90.00
_cell.angle_beta   90.00
_cell.angle_gamma   90.00
#
_symmetry.space_group_name_H-M   'P 1'
#
loop_
_entity.id
_entity.type
_entity.pdbx_description
1 polymer ?
#
loop_
_entity_poly.entity_id
_entity_poly.type
_entity_poly.pdbx_seq_one_letter_code
_entity_poly.pdbx_strand_id
1 'polypeptide(L)'
;MEHIEFIPKAGACLATRNVIEQKGLVRWMVRGESQVPADNGWQIMSHIDTSDYLNDSSNWQIVDFNDLCAIEPALIGIWDMPRV
;
A
#
# COMPACT_ATOMS: atom_id res chain seq x y z
N MET A 1 10.82 -15.25 -1.83
CA MET A 1 10.89 -14.24 -2.90
C MET A 1 12.17 -13.46 -2.69
N GLU A 2 12.86 -13.12 -3.77
CA GLU A 2 13.98 -12.19 -3.71
C GLU A 2 13.41 -10.80 -3.42
N HIS A 3 13.90 -10.15 -2.37
CA HIS A 3 13.48 -8.79 -2.02
C HIS A 3 14.18 -7.83 -2.98
N ILE A 4 13.39 -7.09 -3.78
CA ILE A 4 13.90 -6.10 -4.73
C ILE A 4 13.64 -4.72 -4.15
N GLU A 5 14.69 -3.95 -3.88
CA GLU A 5 14.56 -2.57 -3.41
C GLU A 5 14.45 -1.61 -4.60
N PHE A 6 13.24 -1.15 -4.90
CA PHE A 6 12.98 -0.12 -5.93
C PHE A 6 13.18 1.28 -5.38
N ILE A 7 12.70 1.51 -4.14
CA ILE A 7 12.77 2.78 -3.45
C ILE A 7 13.58 2.57 -2.16
N PRO A 8 14.75 3.22 -2.04
CA PRO A 8 15.60 3.08 -0.88
C PRO A 8 14.89 3.48 0.40
N LYS A 9 14.88 2.59 1.40
CA LYS A 9 14.27 2.85 2.72
C LYS A 9 12.81 3.29 2.64
N ALA A 10 12.03 2.73 1.72
CA ALA A 10 10.62 3.07 1.52
C ALA A 10 9.73 2.79 2.74
N GLY A 11 10.20 1.96 3.68
CA GLY A 11 9.44 1.58 4.86
C GLY A 11 8.23 0.72 4.52
N ALA A 12 7.29 0.67 5.47
CA ALA A 12 6.05 -0.08 5.36
C ALA A 12 4.86 0.86 5.11
N CYS A 13 3.81 0.31 4.51
CA CYS A 13 2.53 0.97 4.28
C CYS A 13 1.38 0.07 4.70
N LEU A 14 0.17 0.63 4.76
CA LEU A 14 -1.06 -0.14 4.82
C LEU A 14 -1.55 -0.47 3.41
N ALA A 15 -1.94 -1.72 3.19
CA ALA A 15 -2.64 -2.13 1.98
C ALA A 15 -3.79 -3.09 2.34
N THR A 16 -4.85 -3.07 1.54
CA THR A 16 -5.92 -4.05 1.71
C THR A 16 -5.51 -5.42 1.19
N ARG A 17 -6.06 -6.48 1.78
CA ARG A 17 -5.79 -7.87 1.32
C ARG A 17 -6.16 -8.08 -0.13
N ASN A 18 -7.18 -7.39 -0.65
CA ASN A 18 -7.54 -7.48 -2.07
C ASN A 18 -6.43 -6.99 -3.01
N VAL A 19 -5.60 -6.03 -2.59
CA VAL A 19 -4.39 -5.62 -3.34
C VAL A 19 -3.30 -6.68 -3.20
N ILE A 20 -2.98 -7.08 -1.97
CA ILE A 20 -1.87 -8.01 -1.67
C ILE A 20 -2.08 -9.37 -2.33
N GLU A 21 -3.32 -9.87 -2.28
CA GLU A 21 -3.72 -11.15 -2.85
C GLU A 21 -4.11 -11.04 -4.33
N GLN A 22 -3.93 -9.87 -4.96
CA GLN A 22 -4.21 -9.60 -6.38
C GLN A 22 -5.64 -9.95 -6.81
N LYS A 23 -6.61 -9.78 -5.90
CA LYS A 23 -8.05 -10.01 -6.16
C LYS A 23 -8.68 -8.85 -6.93
N GLY A 24 -8.07 -7.67 -6.87
CA GLY A 24 -8.45 -6.54 -7.71
C GLY A 24 -7.30 -5.56 -7.92
N LEU A 25 -7.46 -4.69 -8.90
CA LEU A 25 -6.52 -3.64 -9.28
C LEU A 25 -6.48 -2.52 -8.22
N VAL A 26 -5.28 -2.00 -7.96
CA VAL A 26 -5.10 -0.76 -7.19
C VAL A 26 -5.87 0.38 -7.87
N ARG A 27 -6.61 1.15 -7.08
CA ARG A 27 -7.36 2.31 -7.59
C ARG A 27 -7.28 3.54 -6.70
N TRP A 28 -7.26 3.36 -5.39
CA TRP A 28 -7.19 4.47 -4.46
C TRP A 28 -5.91 4.38 -3.66
N MET A 29 -5.24 5.53 -3.57
CA MET A 29 -3.99 5.68 -2.87
C MET A 29 -4.06 6.99 -2.09
N VAL A 30 -3.93 6.88 -0.77
CA VAL A 30 -4.03 8.02 0.14
C VAL A 30 -2.75 8.03 0.96
N ARG A 31 -2.16 9.20 1.16
CA ARG A 31 -0.96 9.33 2.00
C ARG A 31 -1.28 10.20 3.21
N GLY A 32 -1.38 9.55 4.37
CA GLY A 32 -1.63 10.20 5.65
C GLY A 32 -0.37 10.53 6.42
N GLU A 33 -0.56 10.92 7.68
CA GLU A 33 0.52 11.09 8.63
C GLU A 33 1.10 9.74 9.05
N SER A 34 2.42 9.64 9.01
CA SER A 34 3.17 8.51 9.54
C SER A 34 2.94 8.38 11.04
N GLN A 35 2.54 7.19 11.49
CA GLN A 35 2.26 6.92 12.91
C GLN A 35 3.49 6.44 13.67
N VAL A 36 4.44 5.81 12.97
CA VAL A 36 5.68 5.25 13.54
C VAL A 36 6.82 5.40 12.54
N PRO A 37 8.11 5.38 12.95
CA PRO A 37 9.23 5.64 12.04
C PRO A 37 9.31 4.75 10.80
N ALA A 38 8.78 3.53 10.87
CA ALA A 38 8.73 2.60 9.74
C ALA A 38 7.53 2.81 8.81
N ASP A 39 6.50 3.55 9.24
CA ASP A 39 5.30 3.82 8.45
C ASP A 39 5.56 4.99 7.49
N ASN A 40 5.39 4.76 6.20
CA ASN A 40 5.59 5.77 5.15
C ASN A 40 4.34 6.60 4.84
N GLY A 41 3.22 6.29 5.50
CA GLY A 41 1.93 6.97 5.43
C GLY A 41 1.03 6.51 4.30
N TRP A 42 1.48 5.66 3.38
CA TRP A 42 0.65 5.18 2.27
C TRP A 42 -0.43 4.21 2.76
N GLN A 43 -1.64 4.39 2.24
CA GLN A 43 -2.78 3.48 2.35
C GLN A 43 -3.27 3.16 0.94
N ILE A 44 -3.20 1.89 0.57
CA ILE A 44 -3.41 1.44 -0.82
C ILE A 44 -4.59 0.48 -0.88
N MET A 45 -5.57 0.81 -1.72
CA MET A 45 -6.85 0.11 -1.81
C MET A 45 -7.15 -0.32 -3.25
N SER A 46 -7.87 -1.42 -3.35
CA SER A 46 -8.33 -2.03 -4.60
C SER A 46 -9.66 -1.45 -5.04
N HIS A 47 -9.91 -1.37 -6.34
CA HIS A 47 -11.17 -0.90 -6.93
C HIS A 47 -12.43 -1.67 -6.48
N ILE A 48 -12.28 -2.86 -5.90
CA ILE A 48 -13.40 -3.68 -5.38
C ILE A 48 -13.64 -3.47 -3.88
N ASP A 49 -12.81 -2.67 -3.21
CA ASP A 49 -12.95 -2.42 -1.78
C ASP A 49 -14.16 -1.50 -1.53
N THR A 50 -15.18 -2.06 -0.87
CA THR A 50 -16.36 -1.31 -0.43
C THR A 50 -16.11 -0.67 0.94
N SER A 51 -16.93 0.30 1.33
CA SER A 51 -16.85 0.89 2.67
C SER A 51 -16.95 -0.15 3.78
N ASP A 52 -17.83 -1.14 3.65
CA ASP A 52 -17.97 -2.23 4.64
C ASP A 52 -16.70 -3.07 4.74
N TYR A 53 -16.03 -3.33 3.61
CA TYR A 53 -14.77 -4.06 3.58
C TYR A 53 -13.63 -3.26 4.24
N LEU A 54 -13.55 -1.96 3.94
CA LEU A 54 -12.55 -1.05 4.50
C LEU A 54 -12.75 -0.80 6.00
N ASN A 55 -13.99 -0.87 6.49
CA ASN A 55 -14.32 -0.69 7.92
C ASN A 55 -13.93 -1.89 8.79
N ASP A 56 -13.67 -3.05 8.19
CA ASP A 56 -13.11 -4.20 8.91
C ASP A 56 -11.58 -4.13 8.91
N SER A 57 -11.00 -3.81 10.07
CA SER A 57 -9.55 -3.71 10.24
C SER A 57 -8.81 -5.01 9.93
N SER A 58 -9.50 -6.15 9.98
CA SER A 58 -8.91 -7.42 9.59
C SER A 58 -8.49 -7.38 8.12
N ASN A 59 -9.19 -6.68 7.23
CA ASN A 59 -8.88 -6.64 5.79
C ASN A 59 -7.65 -5.80 5.43
N TRP A 60 -7.04 -5.13 6.40
CA TRP A 60 -5.83 -4.35 6.21
C TRP A 60 -4.61 -5.12 6.67
N GLN A 61 -3.48 -4.81 6.06
CA GLN A 61 -2.20 -5.39 6.44
C GLN A 61 -1.07 -4.37 6.25
N ILE A 62 -0.14 -4.38 7.21
CA ILE A 62 1.12 -3.65 7.11
C ILE A 62 2.05 -4.50 6.23
N VAL A 63 2.55 -3.90 5.15
CA VAL A 63 3.42 -4.55 4.17
C VAL A 63 4.62 -3.67 3.87
N ASP A 64 5.76 -4.29 3.55
CA ASP A 64 6.90 -3.56 3.00
C ASP A 64 6.49 -2.94 1.66
N PHE A 65 6.79 -1.65 1.47
CA PHE A 65 6.34 -0.94 0.28
C PHE A 65 6.99 -1.48 -1.00
N ASN A 66 8.24 -1.95 -0.93
CA ASN A 66 8.92 -2.54 -2.08
C ASN A 66 8.35 -3.91 -2.45
N ASP A 67 7.92 -4.71 -1.47
CA ASP A 67 7.18 -5.95 -1.74
C ASP A 67 5.86 -5.66 -2.46
N LEU A 68 5.18 -4.57 -2.09
CA LEU A 68 3.97 -4.14 -2.77
C LEU A 68 4.26 -3.58 -4.18
N CYS A 69 5.38 -2.88 -4.40
CA CYS A 69 5.85 -2.48 -5.72
C CYS A 69 6.18 -3.68 -6.62
N ALA A 70 6.63 -4.81 -6.06
CA ALA A 70 6.82 -6.03 -6.84
C ALA A 70 5.48 -6.63 -7.31
N ILE A 71 4.38 -6.39 -6.58
CA ILE A 71 3.02 -6.80 -6.95
C ILE A 71 2.40 -5.82 -7.95
N GLU A 72 2.48 -4.52 -7.66
CA GLU A 72 1.97 -3.43 -8.49
C GLU A 72 3.07 -2.39 -8.76
N PRO A 73 3.84 -2.55 -9.87
CA PRO A 73 4.95 -1.67 -10.20
C PRO A 73 4.56 -0.20 -10.44
N ALA A 74 3.29 0.09 -10.73
CA ALA A 74 2.83 1.47 -10.89
C ALA A 74 3.02 2.30 -9.59
N LEU A 75 3.06 1.64 -8.42
CA LEU A 75 3.30 2.30 -7.13
C LEU A 75 4.66 3.01 -7.06
N ILE A 76 5.66 2.54 -7.82
CA ILE A 76 6.99 3.17 -7.89
C ILE A 76 6.86 4.61 -8.40
N GLY A 77 6.03 4.82 -9.43
CA GLY A 77 5.82 6.16 -10.01
C GLY A 77 4.99 7.10 -9.15
N ILE A 78 4.28 6.59 -8.14
CA ILE A 78 3.41 7.38 -7.26
C ILE A 78 4.11 7.81 -5.97
N TRP A 79 5.27 7.23 -5.64
CA TRP A 79 5.99 7.44 -4.37
C TRP A 79 6.10 8.92 -3.92
N ASP A 80 6.43 9.81 -4.85
CA ASP A 80 6.68 11.24 -4.58
C ASP A 80 5.40 12.10 -4.59
N MET A 81 4.22 11.51 -4.74
CA MET A 81 2.97 12.26 -4.68
C MET A 81 2.73 12.86 -3.28
N PRO A 82 2.11 14.06 -3.24
CA PRO A 82 1.89 14.78 -1.99
C PRO A 82 0.91 14.02 -1.08
N ARG A 83 0.94 14.39 0.20
CA ARG A 83 -0.06 13.97 1.17
C ARG A 83 -1.35 14.76 0.95
N VAL A 84 -2.47 14.12 1.25
CA VAL A 84 -3.81 14.75 1.27
C VAL A 84 -4.13 15.29 2.66
#